data_AF-A0A853IPL6-F1
#
_entry.id   AF-A0A853IPL6-F1
#
_cell.length_a   1.000
_cell.length_b   1.000
_cell.length_c   1.000
_cell.angle_alpha   90.00
_cell.angle_beta   90.00
_cell.angle_gamma   90.00
#
_symmetry.space_group_name_H-M   'P 1'
#
loop_
_entity.id
_entity.type
_entity.pdbx_description
1 polymer ?
#
loop_
_entity_poly.entity_id
_entity_poly.type
_entity_poly.pdbx_seq_one_letter_code
_entity_poly.pdbx_strand_id
1 'polypeptide(L)'
;MTAHKANVAHAGGHTGAGAKVCVLSDGVNTLAARQGTGDLPAGVTVVPGQAGSGDEGTAMLEIVYDMAPGASLYFATGFGGVASMATNIQSLAAAPYNCDIIVDDVTYFNEGAFQDGPIAQAVNTVTASGVLYFSSAANSGHLTRSESGTYEGDFVASPNAIPAVIQNFYGAGVPIQLHAFGAANYTTLTAVPSGTRRVSLKWSDALGASANDYDLIVTNAAGTTIIGSSASVQSGTQDPFEFASGSFPVGSRLYVVKYSGVARAIRLDTNRARLAPAIATAGSTFGHNAAASAVTVAAVNVATAGGGAFTGVRPTR
;
A
#
# COMPACT_ATOMS: atom_id res chain seq x y z
N MET A 1 27.33 11.61 13.09
CA MET A 1 26.12 11.73 13.93
C MET A 1 25.33 10.46 13.73
N THR A 2 24.71 9.86 14.74
CA THR A 2 23.82 8.70 14.53
C THR A 2 22.42 9.21 14.22
N ALA A 3 21.81 8.77 13.12
CA ALA A 3 20.61 9.39 12.54
C ALA A 3 19.41 9.43 13.48
N HIS A 4 19.28 8.41 14.32
CA HIS A 4 18.18 8.28 15.27
C HIS A 4 18.54 8.75 16.70
N LYS A 5 19.83 9.01 16.98
CA LYS A 5 20.35 9.33 18.33
C LYS A 5 19.91 8.36 19.44
N ALA A 6 19.59 7.10 19.12
CA ALA A 6 19.18 6.08 20.09
C ALA A 6 20.21 5.92 21.22
N ASN A 7 21.50 6.01 20.89
CA ASN A 7 22.60 6.00 21.85
C ASN A 7 22.48 7.07 22.96
N VAL A 8 21.86 8.22 22.67
CA VAL A 8 21.61 9.27 23.67
C VAL A 8 20.50 8.86 24.62
N ALA A 9 19.42 8.25 24.10
CA ALA A 9 18.34 7.71 24.93
C ALA A 9 18.86 6.57 25.82
N HIS A 10 19.67 5.66 25.27
CA HIS A 10 20.29 4.57 26.00
C HIS A 10 21.22 5.07 27.10
N ALA A 11 22.04 6.08 26.82
CA ALA A 11 22.91 6.70 27.83
C ALA A 11 22.11 7.35 28.99
N GLY A 12 20.87 7.77 28.72
CA GLY A 12 19.92 8.23 29.73
C GLY A 12 19.16 7.10 30.45
N GLY A 13 19.45 5.83 30.15
CA GLY A 13 18.78 4.66 30.72
C GLY A 13 17.44 4.31 30.06
N HIS A 14 17.07 4.97 28.96
CA HIS A 14 15.83 4.69 28.23
C HIS A 14 16.09 3.62 27.16
N THR A 15 15.78 2.37 27.47
CA THR A 15 16.00 1.22 26.58
C THR A 15 14.71 0.60 26.05
N GLY A 16 13.54 1.12 26.45
CA GLY A 16 12.24 0.50 26.16
C GLY A 16 11.87 -0.64 27.13
N ALA A 17 12.59 -0.81 28.24
CA ALA A 17 12.26 -1.80 29.26
C ALA A 17 10.79 -1.69 29.71
N GLY A 18 10.08 -2.81 29.65
CA GLY A 18 8.66 -2.91 30.00
C GLY A 18 7.70 -2.65 28.84
N ALA A 19 8.16 -2.09 27.72
CA ALA A 19 7.35 -1.95 26.51
C ALA A 19 7.34 -3.25 25.70
N LYS A 20 6.24 -3.51 25.01
CA LYS A 20 6.06 -4.62 24.06
C LYS A 20 5.84 -4.08 22.66
N VAL A 21 6.76 -4.40 21.75
CA VAL A 21 6.73 -3.94 20.35
C VAL A 21 6.54 -5.13 19.43
N CYS A 22 5.58 -5.00 18.53
CA CYS A 22 5.10 -6.11 17.72
C CYS A 22 5.18 -5.75 16.23
N VAL A 23 5.81 -6.62 15.46
CA VAL A 23 6.11 -6.41 14.05
C VAL A 23 5.20 -7.28 13.18
N LEU A 24 4.60 -6.66 12.17
CA LEU A 24 3.86 -7.31 11.09
C LEU A 24 4.58 -7.09 9.76
N SER A 25 5.13 -8.14 9.16
CA SER A 25 5.82 -8.06 7.86
C SER A 25 5.72 -9.41 7.13
N ASP A 26 6.57 -9.68 6.15
CA ASP A 26 6.48 -10.91 5.35
C ASP A 26 6.86 -12.18 6.12
N GLY A 27 8.02 -12.23 6.77
CA GLY A 27 8.53 -13.38 7.48
C GLY A 27 9.80 -13.14 8.28
N VAL A 28 10.23 -14.20 8.96
CA VAL A 28 11.38 -14.20 9.88
C VAL A 28 12.33 -15.39 9.67
N ASN A 29 12.62 -15.74 8.42
CA ASN A 29 13.40 -16.94 8.08
C ASN A 29 14.80 -16.95 8.72
N THR A 30 15.41 -15.78 8.89
CA THR A 30 16.77 -15.59 9.41
C THR A 30 16.81 -15.27 10.90
N LEU A 31 15.67 -15.23 11.62
CA LEU A 31 15.61 -14.87 13.04
C LEU A 31 16.62 -15.66 13.90
N ALA A 32 16.67 -16.98 13.78
CA ALA A 32 17.58 -17.81 14.57
C ALA A 32 19.06 -17.50 14.27
N ALA A 33 19.40 -17.17 13.02
CA ALA A 33 20.75 -16.78 12.65
C ALA A 33 21.14 -15.44 13.29
N ARG A 34 20.22 -14.46 13.30
CA ARG A 34 20.40 -13.15 13.92
C ARG A 34 20.48 -13.19 15.43
N GLN A 35 19.76 -14.12 16.04
CA GLN A 35 19.94 -14.43 17.47
C GLN A 35 21.33 -15.04 17.75
N GLY A 36 21.84 -15.89 16.84
CA GLY A 36 23.18 -16.48 16.95
C GLY A 36 24.33 -15.48 16.83
N THR A 37 24.13 -14.38 16.10
CA THR A 37 25.12 -13.29 15.96
C THR A 37 24.97 -12.19 17.03
N GLY A 38 23.86 -12.18 17.77
CA GLY A 38 23.54 -11.15 18.76
C GLY A 38 22.90 -9.89 18.18
N ASP A 39 22.57 -9.90 16.88
CA ASP A 39 21.82 -8.83 16.21
C ASP A 39 20.35 -8.78 16.68
N LEU A 40 19.85 -9.90 17.21
CA LEU A 40 18.54 -10.00 17.87
C LEU A 40 18.63 -10.73 19.22
N PRO A 41 17.74 -10.43 20.18
CA PRO A 41 17.71 -11.12 21.46
C PRO A 41 17.09 -12.52 21.30
N ALA A 42 17.50 -13.46 22.15
CA ALA A 42 16.93 -14.82 22.17
C ALA A 42 15.40 -14.84 22.48
N GLY A 43 14.86 -13.76 23.06
CA GLY A 43 13.48 -13.66 23.54
C GLY A 43 12.42 -13.17 22.54
N VAL A 44 12.72 -13.09 21.24
CA VAL A 44 11.70 -12.73 20.23
C VAL A 44 10.60 -13.80 20.19
N THR A 45 9.34 -13.40 20.37
CA THR A 45 8.19 -14.31 20.35
C THR A 45 7.47 -14.24 19.00
N VAL A 46 7.47 -15.36 18.25
CA VAL A 46 6.69 -15.49 17.00
C VAL A 46 5.33 -16.09 17.32
N VAL A 47 4.24 -15.44 16.89
CA VAL A 47 2.89 -15.96 17.05
C VAL A 47 2.79 -17.33 16.34
N PRO A 48 2.28 -18.39 16.99
CA PRO A 48 2.24 -19.72 16.41
C PRO A 48 1.54 -19.75 15.03
N GLY A 49 2.22 -20.35 14.05
CA GLY A 49 1.72 -20.42 12.67
C GLY A 49 1.86 -19.12 11.87
N GLN A 50 2.38 -18.04 12.46
CA GLN A 50 2.50 -16.73 11.84
C GLN A 50 3.95 -16.33 11.55
N ALA A 51 4.85 -17.30 11.37
CA ALA A 51 6.25 -17.02 11.03
C ALA A 51 6.43 -16.42 9.63
N GLY A 52 5.47 -16.63 8.72
CA GLY A 52 5.55 -16.11 7.36
C GLY A 52 6.71 -16.69 6.55
N SER A 53 7.13 -15.97 5.51
CA SER A 53 8.30 -16.31 4.68
C SER A 53 8.90 -15.04 4.10
N GLY A 54 10.22 -14.95 4.12
CA GLY A 54 10.95 -13.70 3.87
C GLY A 54 11.77 -13.31 5.10
N ASP A 55 12.41 -12.16 5.03
CA ASP A 55 13.32 -11.67 6.08
C ASP A 55 13.12 -10.19 6.41
N GLU A 56 12.17 -9.51 5.76
CA GLU A 56 11.82 -8.13 6.02
C GLU A 56 11.34 -7.97 7.47
N GLY A 57 10.59 -8.95 7.99
CA GLY A 57 10.21 -9.01 9.39
C GLY A 57 11.39 -9.13 10.34
N THR A 58 12.39 -9.96 10.02
CA THR A 58 13.64 -10.05 10.80
C THR A 58 14.40 -8.72 10.79
N ALA A 59 14.51 -8.06 9.63
CA ALA A 59 15.17 -6.76 9.51
C ALA A 59 14.43 -5.66 10.30
N MET A 60 13.10 -5.66 10.29
CA MET A 60 12.31 -4.74 11.11
C MET A 60 12.51 -4.97 12.60
N LEU A 61 12.56 -6.23 13.04
CA LEU A 61 12.85 -6.56 14.45
C LEU A 61 14.24 -6.05 14.87
N GLU A 62 15.26 -6.17 14.01
CA GLU A 62 16.61 -5.65 14.28
C GLU A 62 16.58 -4.13 14.50
N ILE A 63 15.88 -3.39 13.63
CA ILE A 63 15.72 -1.94 13.78
C ILE A 63 15.05 -1.60 15.11
N VAL A 64 13.99 -2.32 15.49
CA VAL A 64 13.33 -2.09 16.79
C VAL A 64 14.28 -2.40 17.93
N TYR A 65 15.05 -3.48 17.86
CA TYR A 65 16.00 -3.87 18.90
C TYR A 65 17.14 -2.85 19.06
N ASP A 66 17.69 -2.35 17.94
CA ASP A 66 18.70 -1.29 17.94
C ASP A 66 18.17 0.01 18.57
N MET A 67 16.88 0.30 18.41
CA MET A 67 16.24 1.49 18.98
C MET A 67 15.89 1.30 20.46
N ALA A 68 15.36 0.14 20.82
CA ALA A 68 14.79 -0.18 22.13
C ALA A 68 15.21 -1.60 22.59
N PRO A 69 16.48 -1.79 22.99
CA PRO A 69 17.02 -3.12 23.27
C PRO A 69 16.43 -3.78 24.53
N GLY A 70 15.73 -3.02 25.38
CA GLY A 70 15.03 -3.52 26.55
C GLY A 70 13.57 -3.91 26.29
N ALA A 71 13.03 -3.66 25.10
CA ALA A 71 11.65 -3.99 24.76
C ALA A 71 11.47 -5.50 24.52
N SER A 72 10.28 -6.01 24.85
CA SER A 72 9.87 -7.36 24.44
C SER A 72 9.38 -7.32 23.00
N LEU A 73 9.94 -8.19 22.15
CA LEU A 73 9.65 -8.19 20.72
C LEU A 73 8.76 -9.36 20.34
N TYR A 74 7.74 -9.08 19.54
CA TYR A 74 6.84 -10.08 18.99
C TYR A 74 6.71 -9.94 17.48
N PHE A 75 6.39 -11.03 16.81
CA PHE A 75 6.19 -11.06 15.37
C PHE A 75 4.96 -11.88 14.99
N ALA A 76 4.22 -11.38 14.01
CA ALA A 76 3.29 -12.17 13.21
C ALA A 76 3.43 -11.75 11.74
N THR A 77 3.16 -12.63 10.80
CA THR A 77 3.16 -12.24 9.39
C THR A 77 1.96 -11.33 9.08
N GLY A 78 2.19 -10.29 8.29
CA GLY A 78 1.14 -9.51 7.63
C GLY A 78 0.64 -10.18 6.35
N PHE A 79 1.26 -11.28 5.91
CA PHE A 79 0.96 -11.98 4.67
C PHE A 79 0.11 -13.23 4.96
N GLY A 80 -1.19 -13.09 4.79
CA GLY A 80 -2.16 -14.18 4.95
C GLY A 80 -3.54 -13.85 4.38
N GLY A 81 -3.65 -12.75 3.63
CA GLY A 81 -4.92 -12.17 3.22
C GLY A 81 -5.43 -11.14 4.23
N VAL A 82 -6.37 -10.32 3.75
CA VAL A 82 -7.01 -9.22 4.50
C VAL A 82 -7.51 -9.67 5.88
N ALA A 83 -8.23 -10.80 5.94
CA ALA A 83 -8.78 -11.32 7.19
C ALA A 83 -7.68 -11.78 8.18
N SER A 84 -6.62 -12.40 7.69
CA SER A 84 -5.51 -12.85 8.53
C SER A 84 -4.73 -11.67 9.10
N MET A 85 -4.46 -10.64 8.29
CA MET A 85 -3.77 -9.44 8.78
C MET A 85 -4.60 -8.73 9.85
N ALA A 86 -5.90 -8.52 9.62
CA ALA A 86 -6.81 -7.93 10.61
C ALA A 86 -6.84 -8.75 11.93
N THR A 87 -6.87 -10.09 11.82
CA THR A 87 -6.85 -10.99 12.98
C THR A 87 -5.51 -10.90 13.74
N ASN A 88 -4.39 -10.84 13.03
CA ASN A 88 -3.07 -10.75 13.64
C ASN A 88 -2.88 -9.41 14.38
N ILE A 89 -3.36 -8.29 13.82
CA ILE A 89 -3.37 -6.99 14.50
C ILE A 89 -4.11 -7.08 15.85
N GLN A 90 -5.34 -7.62 15.84
CA GLN A 90 -6.15 -7.76 17.06
C GLN A 90 -5.52 -8.74 18.05
N SER A 91 -4.97 -9.85 17.57
CA SER A 91 -4.34 -10.86 18.41
C SER A 91 -3.13 -10.29 19.14
N LEU A 92 -2.27 -9.53 18.44
CA LEU A 92 -1.10 -8.88 19.04
C LEU A 92 -1.50 -7.89 20.14
N ALA A 93 -2.57 -7.12 19.97
CA ALA A 93 -3.08 -6.22 21.01
C ALA A 93 -3.67 -6.97 22.23
N ALA A 94 -4.23 -8.15 22.02
CA ALA A 94 -4.88 -8.95 23.05
C ALA A 94 -3.90 -9.80 23.87
N ALA A 95 -4.38 -10.34 25.00
CA ALA A 95 -3.65 -11.37 25.73
C ALA A 95 -3.47 -12.63 24.85
N PRO A 96 -2.31 -13.31 24.90
CA PRO A 96 -1.22 -13.13 25.87
C PRO A 96 -0.14 -12.11 25.46
N TYR A 97 -0.23 -11.49 24.28
CA TYR A 97 0.83 -10.64 23.75
C TYR A 97 0.78 -9.23 24.35
N ASN A 98 -0.40 -8.60 24.39
CA ASN A 98 -0.64 -7.28 24.98
C ASN A 98 0.36 -6.22 24.48
N CYS A 99 0.58 -6.16 23.17
CA CYS A 99 1.50 -5.21 22.55
C CYS A 99 1.10 -3.76 22.86
N ASP A 100 2.07 -2.92 23.25
CA ASP A 100 1.87 -1.48 23.41
C ASP A 100 2.00 -0.75 22.07
N ILE A 101 2.86 -1.28 21.19
CA ILE A 101 3.17 -0.72 19.88
C ILE A 101 3.10 -1.84 18.84
N ILE A 102 2.39 -1.57 17.74
CA ILE A 102 2.37 -2.43 16.55
C ILE A 102 2.92 -1.63 15.37
N VAL A 103 3.82 -2.26 14.60
CA VAL A 103 4.39 -1.67 13.38
C VAL A 103 4.26 -2.64 12.21
N ASP A 104 3.87 -2.12 11.04
CA ASP A 104 3.80 -2.89 9.80
C ASP A 104 4.41 -2.16 8.59
N ASP A 105 4.83 -2.93 7.59
CA ASP A 105 5.28 -2.45 6.29
C ASP A 105 4.49 -3.03 5.11
N VAL A 106 3.22 -3.37 5.34
CA VAL A 106 2.40 -4.13 4.40
C VAL A 106 1.35 -3.24 3.73
N THR A 107 1.02 -3.53 2.47
CA THR A 107 -0.07 -2.87 1.74
C THR A 107 -0.88 -3.92 1.00
N TYR A 108 -2.21 -3.91 1.18
CA TYR A 108 -3.11 -4.75 0.40
C TYR A 108 -3.76 -3.94 -0.73
N PHE A 109 -3.47 -4.32 -1.98
CA PHE A 109 -3.92 -3.55 -3.14
C PHE A 109 -5.44 -3.44 -3.26
N ASN A 110 -6.19 -4.39 -2.70
CA ASN A 110 -7.65 -4.45 -2.73
C ASN A 110 -8.33 -3.74 -1.54
N GLU A 111 -7.60 -3.09 -0.65
CA GLU A 111 -8.22 -2.29 0.42
C GLU A 111 -8.96 -1.08 -0.15
N GLY A 112 -10.05 -0.69 0.53
CA GLY A 112 -10.82 0.49 0.16
C GLY A 112 -9.99 1.77 0.22
N ALA A 113 -10.18 2.64 -0.78
CA ALA A 113 -9.64 4.00 -0.77
C ALA A 113 -10.61 5.03 -0.19
N PHE A 114 -11.91 4.74 -0.25
CA PHE A 114 -12.99 5.65 0.13
C PHE A 114 -13.75 5.20 1.39
N GLN A 115 -13.35 4.08 1.98
CA GLN A 115 -13.96 3.50 3.16
C GLN A 115 -12.94 2.61 3.89
N ASP A 116 -12.94 2.66 5.21
CA ASP A 116 -12.13 1.75 6.04
C ASP A 116 -12.57 0.29 5.84
N GLY A 117 -11.65 -0.50 5.28
CA GLY A 117 -11.77 -1.96 5.18
C GLY A 117 -11.42 -2.68 6.47
N PRO A 118 -11.47 -4.03 6.49
CA PRO A 118 -11.28 -4.84 7.70
C PRO A 118 -9.96 -4.58 8.44
N ILE A 119 -8.86 -4.32 7.72
CA ILE A 119 -7.55 -4.06 8.33
C ILE A 119 -7.56 -2.69 9.02
N ALA A 120 -8.01 -1.64 8.34
CA ALA A 120 -8.16 -0.31 8.93
C ALA A 120 -9.08 -0.32 10.16
N GLN A 121 -10.18 -1.09 10.12
CA GLN A 121 -11.05 -1.28 11.28
C GLN A 121 -10.35 -2.00 12.44
N ALA A 122 -9.50 -3.00 12.18
CA ALA A 122 -8.68 -3.63 13.20
C ALA A 122 -7.68 -2.65 13.82
N VAL A 123 -7.04 -1.80 13.01
CA VAL A 123 -6.16 -0.71 13.47
C VAL A 123 -6.94 0.26 14.38
N ASN A 124 -8.10 0.74 13.93
CA ASN A 124 -8.97 1.61 14.72
C ASN A 124 -9.37 0.97 16.07
N THR A 125 -9.63 -0.34 16.06
CA THR A 125 -9.99 -1.09 17.27
C THR A 125 -8.85 -1.14 18.28
N VAL A 126 -7.64 -1.52 17.86
CA VAL A 126 -6.50 -1.65 18.78
C VAL A 126 -6.00 -0.30 19.27
N THR A 127 -6.04 0.72 18.42
CA THR A 127 -5.66 2.10 18.79
C THR A 127 -6.65 2.70 19.78
N ALA A 128 -7.95 2.45 19.63
CA ALA A 128 -8.95 2.81 20.64
C ALA A 128 -8.73 2.11 21.99
N SER A 129 -8.05 0.96 22.01
CA SER A 129 -7.65 0.25 23.24
C SER A 129 -6.30 0.71 23.84
N GLY A 130 -5.65 1.73 23.25
CA GLY A 130 -4.42 2.33 23.76
C GLY A 130 -3.13 1.90 23.06
N VAL A 131 -3.22 1.03 22.04
CA VAL A 131 -2.05 0.59 21.26
C VAL A 131 -1.62 1.68 20.29
N LEU A 132 -0.33 1.96 20.19
CA LEU A 132 0.20 2.81 19.12
C LEU A 132 0.40 1.97 17.85
N TYR A 133 -0.19 2.40 16.74
CA TYR A 133 -0.08 1.66 15.47
C TYR A 133 0.67 2.50 14.43
N PHE A 134 1.75 1.94 13.89
CA PHE A 134 2.58 2.56 12.86
C PHE A 134 2.52 1.73 11.59
N SER A 135 2.24 2.37 10.46
CA SER A 135 2.18 1.69 9.16
C SER A 135 3.04 2.40 8.14
N SER A 136 3.64 1.68 7.20
CA SER A 136 4.43 2.32 6.15
C SER A 136 3.56 3.19 5.22
N ALA A 137 4.14 4.24 4.63
CA ALA A 137 3.51 5.00 3.54
C ALA A 137 3.58 4.27 2.18
N ALA A 138 3.99 3.00 2.18
CA ALA A 138 4.41 2.26 0.99
C ALA A 138 5.56 2.95 0.23
N ASN A 139 5.67 2.65 -1.07
CA ASN A 139 6.75 3.15 -1.93
C ASN A 139 6.29 3.53 -3.34
N SER A 140 5.06 4.04 -3.42
CA SER A 140 4.41 4.44 -4.67
C SER A 140 4.68 5.91 -5.06
N GLY A 141 5.62 6.57 -4.37
CA GLY A 141 6.11 7.90 -4.73
C GLY A 141 5.16 9.04 -4.32
N HIS A 142 5.59 10.27 -4.60
CA HIS A 142 4.83 11.46 -4.22
C HIS A 142 4.83 12.54 -5.32
N LEU A 143 3.74 13.30 -5.40
CA LEU A 143 3.53 14.31 -6.45
C LEU A 143 4.60 15.41 -6.41
N THR A 144 4.99 15.90 -5.22
CA THR A 144 6.02 16.95 -5.10
C THR A 144 7.42 16.51 -5.51
N ARG A 145 7.61 15.22 -5.82
CA ARG A 145 8.84 14.66 -6.38
C ARG A 145 8.70 14.25 -7.84
N SER A 146 7.54 14.50 -8.44
CA SER A 146 7.22 14.03 -9.79
C SER A 146 7.33 12.50 -9.90
N GLU A 147 6.97 11.81 -8.81
CA GLU A 147 7.00 10.34 -8.72
C GLU A 147 5.62 9.73 -8.52
N SER A 148 4.56 10.55 -8.47
CA SER A 148 3.20 10.06 -8.24
C SER A 148 2.72 9.15 -9.37
N GLY A 149 2.29 7.96 -8.94
CA GLY A 149 1.58 6.98 -9.74
C GLY A 149 0.07 6.99 -9.53
N THR A 150 -0.47 8.02 -8.88
CA THR A 150 -1.85 8.07 -8.39
C THR A 150 -2.66 9.15 -9.09
N TYR A 151 -3.93 8.84 -9.37
CA TYR A 151 -4.96 9.81 -9.73
C TYR A 151 -6.18 9.60 -8.84
N GLU A 152 -6.76 10.69 -8.34
CA GLU A 152 -8.03 10.70 -7.62
C GLU A 152 -8.93 11.83 -8.13
N GLY A 153 -10.20 11.52 -8.37
CA GLY A 153 -11.17 12.50 -8.82
C GLY A 153 -12.50 11.86 -9.18
N ASP A 154 -13.51 12.70 -9.45
CA ASP A 154 -14.80 12.21 -9.94
C ASP A 154 -14.68 11.66 -11.36
N PHE A 155 -15.39 10.57 -11.63
CA PHE A 155 -15.55 10.09 -12.99
C PHE A 155 -16.27 11.14 -13.84
N VAL A 156 -15.56 11.71 -14.79
CA VAL A 156 -16.09 12.56 -15.86
C VAL A 156 -16.07 11.77 -17.17
N ALA A 157 -17.21 11.66 -17.84
CA ALA A 157 -17.29 11.01 -19.15
C ALA A 157 -16.55 11.86 -20.21
N SER A 158 -15.63 11.24 -20.93
CA SER A 158 -14.89 11.89 -22.01
C SER A 158 -15.77 12.09 -23.25
N PRO A 159 -15.68 13.25 -23.93
CA PRO A 159 -16.33 13.47 -25.22
C PRO A 159 -15.57 12.82 -26.39
N ASN A 160 -14.32 12.39 -26.19
CA ASN A 160 -13.51 11.77 -27.23
C ASN A 160 -14.03 10.39 -27.63
N ALA A 161 -13.87 10.05 -28.91
CA ALA A 161 -14.22 8.74 -29.44
C ALA A 161 -13.49 7.59 -28.71
N ILE A 162 -14.22 6.50 -28.48
CA ILE A 162 -13.68 5.27 -27.90
C ILE A 162 -12.74 4.59 -28.93
N PRO A 163 -11.50 4.25 -28.58
CA PRO A 163 -10.61 3.51 -29.47
C PRO A 163 -11.22 2.18 -29.92
N ALA A 164 -11.11 1.86 -31.21
CA ALA A 164 -11.71 0.64 -31.78
C ALA A 164 -11.28 -0.65 -31.07
N VAL A 165 -10.01 -0.72 -30.60
CA VAL A 165 -9.52 -1.89 -29.84
C VAL A 165 -10.28 -2.09 -28.53
N ILE A 166 -10.68 -1.01 -27.85
CA ILE A 166 -11.48 -1.06 -26.61
C ILE A 166 -12.93 -1.39 -26.96
N GLN A 167 -13.52 -0.74 -27.97
CA GLN A 167 -14.90 -1.07 -28.37
C GLN A 167 -15.04 -2.55 -28.78
N ASN A 168 -14.06 -3.09 -29.50
CA ASN A 168 -14.05 -4.50 -29.91
C ASN A 168 -13.90 -5.46 -28.72
N PHE A 169 -13.23 -5.05 -27.63
CA PHE A 169 -13.11 -5.85 -26.42
C PHE A 169 -14.48 -6.10 -25.76
N TYR A 170 -15.34 -5.09 -25.73
CA TYR A 170 -16.71 -5.21 -25.19
C TYR A 170 -17.72 -5.74 -26.19
N GLY A 171 -17.46 -5.53 -27.49
CA GLY A 171 -18.38 -5.84 -28.57
C GLY A 171 -19.00 -4.60 -29.19
N ALA A 172 -19.29 -4.70 -30.49
CA ALA A 172 -19.88 -3.60 -31.24
C ALA A 172 -21.26 -3.21 -30.68
N GLY A 173 -21.47 -1.91 -30.46
CA GLY A 173 -22.74 -1.38 -29.98
C GLY A 173 -22.96 -1.48 -28.47
N VAL A 174 -22.05 -2.09 -27.71
CA VAL A 174 -22.10 -2.06 -26.23
C VAL A 174 -21.80 -0.63 -25.77
N PRO A 175 -22.73 0.03 -25.06
CA PRO A 175 -22.53 1.40 -24.60
C PRO A 175 -21.59 1.40 -23.40
N ILE A 176 -20.41 2.00 -23.57
CA ILE A 176 -19.44 2.24 -22.50
C ILE A 176 -19.06 3.72 -22.48
N GLN A 177 -18.53 4.19 -21.35
CA GLN A 177 -17.98 5.55 -21.23
C GLN A 177 -16.53 5.49 -20.75
N LEU A 178 -15.65 6.29 -21.34
CA LEU A 178 -14.27 6.42 -20.88
C LEU A 178 -14.13 7.64 -19.98
N HIS A 179 -13.31 7.54 -18.94
CA HIS A 179 -12.97 8.67 -18.10
C HIS A 179 -12.13 9.71 -18.85
N ALA A 180 -12.43 10.99 -18.65
CA ALA A 180 -11.62 12.10 -19.12
C ALA A 180 -10.45 12.39 -18.18
N PHE A 181 -9.22 12.19 -18.65
CA PHE A 181 -8.00 12.66 -18.02
C PHE A 181 -7.58 13.97 -18.70
N GLY A 182 -8.18 15.08 -18.26
CA GLY A 182 -8.06 16.37 -18.94
C GLY A 182 -8.70 16.32 -20.34
N ALA A 183 -7.91 16.63 -21.37
CA ALA A 183 -8.40 16.60 -22.76
C ALA A 183 -8.40 15.19 -23.39
N ALA A 184 -7.81 14.18 -22.75
CA ALA A 184 -7.71 12.81 -23.27
C ALA A 184 -8.68 11.86 -22.56
N ASN A 185 -8.98 10.71 -23.18
CA ASN A 185 -9.73 9.60 -22.54
C ASN A 185 -8.81 8.55 -21.89
N TYR A 186 -7.54 8.87 -21.73
CA TYR A 186 -6.53 8.04 -21.08
C TYR A 186 -5.47 8.89 -20.39
N THR A 187 -4.76 8.28 -19.45
CA THR A 187 -3.47 8.78 -18.96
C THR A 187 -2.35 7.84 -19.40
N THR A 188 -1.09 8.24 -19.24
CA THR A 188 0.08 7.47 -19.71
C THR A 188 1.06 7.22 -18.59
N LEU A 189 1.72 6.06 -18.64
CA LEU A 189 2.89 5.78 -17.81
C LEU A 189 4.12 6.56 -18.31
N THR A 190 4.70 7.43 -17.48
CA THR A 190 5.88 8.24 -17.84
C THR A 190 7.19 7.62 -17.37
N ALA A 191 7.15 6.81 -16.31
CA ALA A 191 8.27 5.99 -15.86
C ALA A 191 7.74 4.71 -15.21
N VAL A 192 8.50 3.62 -15.35
CA VAL A 192 8.13 2.31 -14.80
C VAL A 192 9.38 1.70 -14.15
N PRO A 193 9.53 1.82 -12.82
CA PRO A 193 10.64 1.20 -12.11
C PRO A 193 10.66 -0.32 -12.31
N SER A 194 11.85 -0.91 -12.25
CA SER A 194 12.02 -2.37 -12.39
C SER A 194 11.10 -3.15 -11.43
N GLY A 195 10.50 -4.22 -11.92
CA GLY A 195 9.57 -5.05 -11.16
C GLY A 195 8.15 -4.49 -11.02
N THR A 196 7.87 -3.28 -11.52
CA THR A 196 6.52 -2.70 -11.52
C THR A 196 5.65 -3.34 -12.59
N ARG A 197 4.53 -3.93 -12.16
CA ARG A 197 3.71 -4.80 -13.03
C ARG A 197 2.21 -4.70 -12.77
N ARG A 198 1.76 -3.69 -12.02
CA ARG A 198 0.42 -3.69 -11.41
C ARG A 198 -0.22 -2.32 -11.57
N VAL A 199 -1.50 -2.30 -11.93
CA VAL A 199 -2.34 -1.09 -11.88
C VAL A 199 -3.64 -1.49 -11.22
N SER A 200 -4.10 -0.70 -10.26
CA SER A 200 -5.37 -0.91 -9.59
C SER A 200 -6.29 0.28 -9.75
N LEU A 201 -7.58 0.01 -9.84
CA LEU A 201 -8.64 1.01 -9.85
C LEU A 201 -9.60 0.71 -8.69
N LYS A 202 -10.05 1.77 -8.02
CA LYS A 202 -11.04 1.73 -6.95
C LYS A 202 -12.06 2.83 -7.16
N TRP A 203 -13.29 2.66 -6.69
CA TRP A 203 -14.31 3.72 -6.72
C TRP A 203 -15.14 3.78 -5.45
N SER A 204 -15.85 4.89 -5.26
CA SER A 204 -16.52 5.25 -4.01
C SER A 204 -17.88 4.57 -3.78
N ASP A 205 -18.01 3.29 -4.18
CA ASP A 205 -19.10 2.44 -3.69
C ASP A 205 -18.71 1.84 -2.32
N ALA A 206 -19.70 1.32 -1.59
CA ALA A 206 -19.44 0.61 -0.35
C ALA A 206 -18.74 -0.73 -0.62
N LEU A 207 -17.78 -1.08 0.24
CA LEU A 207 -17.12 -2.39 0.20
C LEU A 207 -18.16 -3.51 0.34
N GLY A 208 -18.02 -4.58 -0.47
CA GLY A 208 -18.93 -5.72 -0.54
C GLY A 208 -20.31 -5.42 -1.14
N ALA A 209 -20.52 -4.23 -1.71
CA ALA A 209 -21.83 -3.79 -2.21
C ALA A 209 -21.76 -2.93 -3.48
N SER A 210 -20.70 -3.08 -4.29
CA SER A 210 -20.56 -2.33 -5.55
C SER A 210 -21.58 -2.79 -6.58
N ALA A 211 -22.40 -1.85 -7.05
CA ALA A 211 -23.36 -2.05 -8.15
C ALA A 211 -23.05 -1.16 -9.36
N ASN A 212 -21.96 -0.38 -9.29
CA ASN A 212 -21.37 0.29 -10.44
C ASN A 212 -20.21 -0.55 -10.95
N ASP A 213 -20.16 -0.73 -12.27
CA ASP A 213 -19.23 -1.62 -12.95
C ASP A 213 -18.22 -0.76 -13.72
N TYR A 214 -17.02 -0.65 -13.14
CA TYR A 214 -15.91 0.07 -13.75
C TYR A 214 -14.82 -0.92 -14.12
N ASP A 215 -14.23 -0.73 -15.29
CA ASP A 215 -13.14 -1.57 -15.76
C ASP A 215 -11.85 -0.77 -15.92
N LEU A 216 -10.74 -1.49 -15.86
CA LEU A 216 -9.41 -0.98 -16.10
C LEU A 216 -8.84 -1.62 -17.37
N ILE A 217 -8.52 -0.80 -18.37
CA ILE A 217 -7.87 -1.25 -19.61
C ILE A 217 -6.51 -0.58 -19.74
N VAL A 218 -5.49 -1.37 -20.08
CA VAL A 218 -4.13 -0.94 -20.37
C VAL A 218 -3.78 -1.30 -21.80
N THR A 219 -3.34 -0.30 -22.58
CA THR A 219 -2.90 -0.52 -23.98
C THR A 219 -1.43 -0.14 -24.17
N ASN A 220 -0.86 -0.59 -25.28
CA ASN A 220 0.44 -0.11 -25.75
C ASN A 220 0.44 1.41 -26.01
N ALA A 221 1.62 1.99 -26.25
CA ALA A 221 1.75 3.45 -26.42
C ALA A 221 0.97 4.02 -27.62
N ALA A 222 0.70 3.20 -28.64
CA ALA A 222 -0.08 3.58 -29.80
C ALA A 222 -1.61 3.55 -29.54
N GLY A 223 -2.07 2.88 -28.47
CA GLY A 223 -3.49 2.66 -28.22
C GLY A 223 -4.14 1.63 -29.15
N THR A 224 -3.34 0.74 -29.76
CA THR A 224 -3.79 -0.21 -30.78
C THR A 224 -3.90 -1.65 -30.29
N THR A 225 -3.34 -1.95 -29.13
CA THR A 225 -3.33 -3.30 -28.54
C THR A 225 -3.55 -3.21 -27.04
N ILE A 226 -4.52 -3.97 -26.52
CA ILE A 226 -4.70 -4.18 -25.08
C ILE A 226 -3.59 -5.12 -24.59
N ILE A 227 -2.83 -4.67 -23.60
CA ILE A 227 -1.71 -5.40 -22.99
C ILE A 227 -1.96 -5.74 -21.52
N GLY A 228 -3.09 -5.30 -20.97
CA GLY A 228 -3.59 -5.65 -19.66
C GLY A 228 -5.03 -5.17 -19.50
N SER A 229 -5.83 -5.90 -18.74
CA SER A 229 -7.20 -5.51 -18.43
C SER A 229 -7.63 -6.11 -17.11
N SER A 230 -8.64 -5.52 -16.52
CA SER A 230 -9.47 -6.08 -15.48
C SER A 230 -10.89 -5.57 -15.73
N ALA A 231 -11.80 -6.50 -15.96
CA ALA A 231 -13.20 -6.24 -16.30
C ALA A 231 -14.11 -7.18 -15.52
N SER A 232 -13.82 -7.31 -14.22
CA SER A 232 -14.60 -8.17 -13.33
C SER A 232 -15.97 -7.51 -13.14
N VAL A 233 -17.04 -8.29 -13.08
CA VAL A 233 -18.38 -7.71 -12.95
C VAL A 233 -18.69 -7.35 -11.49
N GLN A 234 -19.11 -6.11 -11.23
CA GLN A 234 -19.71 -5.70 -9.96
C GLN A 234 -21.24 -5.65 -10.07
N SER A 235 -21.88 -6.70 -9.57
CA SER A 235 -23.33 -6.96 -9.65
C SER A 235 -24.10 -6.65 -8.37
N GLY A 236 -23.49 -5.95 -7.40
CA GLY A 236 -24.11 -5.54 -6.13
C GLY A 236 -23.57 -6.21 -4.88
N THR A 237 -22.59 -7.12 -4.99
CA THR A 237 -22.03 -7.87 -3.84
C THR A 237 -20.51 -7.87 -3.78
N GLN A 238 -19.85 -7.31 -4.79
CA GLN A 238 -18.41 -7.28 -4.94
C GLN A 238 -17.84 -5.97 -4.38
N ASP A 239 -16.54 -5.95 -4.11
CA ASP A 239 -15.83 -4.72 -3.80
C ASP A 239 -15.66 -3.83 -5.04
N PRO A 240 -15.60 -2.50 -4.88
CA PRO A 240 -15.36 -1.56 -5.97
C PRO A 240 -13.88 -1.52 -6.38
N PHE A 241 -13.40 -2.60 -7.01
CA PHE A 241 -11.99 -2.83 -7.26
C PHE A 241 -11.71 -3.55 -8.58
N GLU A 242 -10.74 -3.04 -9.33
CA GLU A 242 -10.15 -3.72 -10.49
C GLU A 242 -8.63 -3.76 -10.36
N PHE A 243 -8.01 -4.82 -10.91
CA PHE A 243 -6.57 -5.03 -10.82
C PHE A 243 -6.00 -5.66 -12.09
N ALA A 244 -5.29 -4.86 -12.87
CA ALA A 244 -4.55 -5.33 -14.03
C ALA A 244 -3.10 -5.63 -13.65
N SER A 245 -2.60 -6.80 -14.05
CA SER A 245 -1.18 -7.13 -13.92
C SER A 245 -0.58 -7.55 -15.26
N GLY A 246 0.68 -7.18 -15.50
CA GLY A 246 1.31 -7.40 -16.80
C GLY A 246 2.68 -6.73 -16.93
N SER A 247 3.15 -6.63 -18.17
CA SER A 247 4.30 -5.79 -18.53
C SER A 247 3.76 -4.52 -19.19
N PHE A 248 3.84 -3.40 -18.47
CA PHE A 248 3.33 -2.11 -18.93
C PHE A 248 4.52 -1.18 -19.16
N PRO A 249 5.09 -1.12 -20.38
CA PRO A 249 6.23 -0.25 -20.66
C PRO A 249 5.86 1.24 -20.56
N VAL A 250 6.87 2.10 -20.47
CA VAL A 250 6.69 3.56 -20.60
C VAL A 250 5.92 3.88 -21.88
N GLY A 251 4.98 4.82 -21.78
CA GLY A 251 4.07 5.19 -22.84
C GLY A 251 2.76 4.38 -22.85
N SER A 252 2.66 3.27 -22.12
CA SER A 252 1.39 2.52 -21.99
C SER A 252 0.26 3.45 -21.55
N ARG A 253 -0.91 3.32 -22.19
CA ARG A 253 -2.09 4.14 -21.90
C ARG A 253 -3.03 3.40 -20.97
N LEU A 254 -3.49 4.07 -19.92
CA LEU A 254 -4.46 3.58 -18.95
C LEU A 254 -5.82 4.23 -19.19
N TYR A 255 -6.85 3.41 -19.32
CA TYR A 255 -8.23 3.82 -19.48
C TYR A 255 -9.04 3.33 -18.29
N VAL A 256 -9.89 4.21 -17.77
CA VAL A 256 -10.96 3.84 -16.83
C VAL A 256 -12.24 3.83 -17.63
N VAL A 257 -12.87 2.66 -17.70
CA VAL A 257 -14.13 2.45 -18.39
C VAL A 257 -15.22 2.42 -17.34
N LYS A 258 -16.31 3.16 -17.55
CA LYS A 258 -17.56 2.91 -16.85
C LYS A 258 -18.41 2.04 -17.77
N TYR A 259 -18.48 0.75 -17.46
CA TYR A 259 -19.28 -0.21 -18.21
C TYR A 259 -20.77 -0.03 -17.89
N SER A 260 -21.12 0.10 -16.62
CA SER A 260 -22.49 0.38 -16.20
C SER A 260 -22.58 1.16 -14.89
N GLY A 261 -23.77 1.68 -14.58
CA GLY A 261 -24.02 2.46 -13.36
C GLY A 261 -23.75 3.96 -13.49
N VAL A 262 -23.58 4.62 -12.35
CA VAL A 262 -23.45 6.07 -12.18
C VAL A 262 -22.00 6.50 -11.96
N ALA A 263 -21.72 7.76 -12.24
CA ALA A 263 -20.41 8.36 -11.98
C ALA A 263 -20.09 8.34 -10.47
N ARG A 264 -18.86 7.99 -10.12
CA ARG A 264 -18.33 7.92 -8.75
C ARG A 264 -16.96 8.59 -8.67
N ALA A 265 -16.51 8.91 -7.45
CA ALA A 265 -15.10 9.21 -7.24
C ALA A 265 -14.28 7.94 -7.49
N ILE A 266 -13.17 8.09 -8.22
CA ILE A 266 -12.27 7.00 -8.61
C ILE A 266 -10.86 7.26 -8.10
N ARG A 267 -10.15 6.19 -7.76
CA ARG A 267 -8.72 6.19 -7.46
C ARG A 267 -8.03 5.20 -8.40
N LEU A 268 -7.14 5.71 -9.25
CA LEU A 268 -6.24 4.91 -10.07
C LEU A 268 -4.85 4.93 -9.43
N ASP A 269 -4.27 3.75 -9.22
CA ASP A 269 -2.94 3.60 -8.65
C ASP A 269 -2.10 2.66 -9.51
N THR A 270 -0.94 3.14 -9.94
CA THR A 270 -0.02 2.39 -10.80
C THR A 270 1.04 1.60 -10.01
N ASN A 271 0.93 1.57 -8.68
CA ASN A 271 1.72 0.75 -7.78
C ASN A 271 3.23 0.82 -8.08
N ARG A 272 3.79 2.03 -7.96
CA ARG A 272 5.20 2.44 -8.18
C ARG A 272 5.57 2.99 -9.55
N ALA A 273 4.71 2.85 -10.58
CA ALA A 273 4.94 3.58 -11.84
C ALA A 273 4.53 5.06 -11.68
N ARG A 274 4.76 5.86 -12.72
CA ARG A 274 4.48 7.30 -12.69
C ARG A 274 3.45 7.66 -13.74
N LEU A 275 2.49 8.51 -13.37
CA LEU A 275 1.53 9.09 -14.30
C LEU A 275 2.09 10.36 -14.96
N ALA A 276 1.38 10.84 -15.99
CA ALA A 276 1.65 12.16 -16.54
C ALA A 276 1.47 13.25 -15.46
N PRO A 277 2.42 14.20 -15.28
CA PRO A 277 2.36 15.19 -14.20
C PRO A 277 1.10 16.07 -14.19
N ALA A 278 0.53 16.34 -15.37
CA ALA A 278 -0.71 17.11 -15.48
C ALA A 278 -1.96 16.37 -14.98
N ILE A 279 -1.85 15.05 -14.79
CA ILE A 279 -2.93 14.18 -14.33
C ILE A 279 -2.68 13.71 -12.90
N ALA A 280 -1.42 13.42 -12.54
CA ALA A 280 -1.09 12.84 -11.26
C ALA A 280 -1.58 13.71 -10.07
N THR A 281 -2.19 13.07 -9.08
CA THR A 281 -2.65 13.71 -7.85
C THR A 281 -1.67 13.44 -6.69
N ALA A 282 -1.90 14.12 -5.56
CA ALA A 282 -1.10 13.97 -4.35
C ALA A 282 -1.41 12.65 -3.63
N GLY A 283 -0.43 12.14 -2.87
CA GLY A 283 -0.60 11.04 -1.91
C GLY A 283 -0.88 9.65 -2.50
N SER A 284 -0.04 8.67 -2.18
CA SER A 284 -0.28 7.26 -2.56
C SER A 284 -0.84 6.40 -1.42
N THR A 285 -1.11 6.96 -0.25
CA THR A 285 -1.58 6.20 0.92
C THR A 285 -3.08 5.96 0.84
N PHE A 286 -3.51 4.72 1.10
CA PHE A 286 -4.92 4.31 1.17
C PHE A 286 -5.04 3.07 2.08
N GLY A 287 -6.26 2.58 2.33
CA GLY A 287 -6.47 1.43 3.20
C GLY A 287 -5.94 1.66 4.62
N HIS A 288 -5.51 0.61 5.30
CA HIS A 288 -4.97 0.73 6.66
C HIS A 288 -3.71 1.60 6.76
N ASN A 289 -2.91 1.70 5.68
CA ASN A 289 -1.76 2.61 5.65
C ASN A 289 -2.18 4.09 5.81
N ALA A 290 -3.45 4.42 5.55
CA ALA A 290 -4.05 5.76 5.70
C ALA A 290 -5.13 5.82 6.80
N ALA A 291 -5.24 4.80 7.67
CA ALA A 291 -6.23 4.79 8.74
C ALA A 291 -6.03 6.01 9.66
N ALA A 292 -7.12 6.71 10.00
CA ALA A 292 -7.06 7.98 10.72
C ALA A 292 -6.43 7.88 12.12
N SER A 293 -6.47 6.69 12.75
CA SER A 293 -5.86 6.45 14.06
C SER A 293 -4.45 5.87 13.99
N ALA A 294 -3.92 5.59 12.79
CA ALA A 294 -2.56 5.12 12.60
C ALA A 294 -1.59 6.28 12.42
N VAL A 295 -0.31 6.04 12.71
CA VAL A 295 0.80 6.90 12.31
C VAL A 295 1.42 6.34 11.03
N THR A 296 1.20 7.02 9.91
CA THR A 296 1.81 6.64 8.63
C THR A 296 3.26 7.13 8.54
N VAL A 297 4.20 6.22 8.23
CA VAL A 297 5.64 6.48 8.23
C VAL A 297 6.20 6.42 6.81
N ALA A 298 6.69 7.55 6.29
CA ALA A 298 7.35 7.62 5.00
C ALA A 298 8.85 7.30 5.10
N ALA A 299 9.39 6.66 4.05
CA ALA A 299 10.80 6.30 4.01
C ALA A 299 11.69 7.40 3.41
N VAL A 300 12.93 7.45 3.90
CA VAL A 300 14.00 8.30 3.42
C VAL A 300 15.15 7.42 2.93
N ASN A 301 15.75 7.78 1.80
CA ASN A 301 16.83 6.98 1.23
C ASN A 301 18.08 7.07 2.12
N VAL A 302 18.51 5.94 2.69
CA VAL A 302 19.69 5.85 3.54
C VAL A 302 20.97 6.33 2.83
N ALA A 303 21.08 6.14 1.51
CA ALA A 303 22.21 6.63 0.72
C ALA A 303 22.30 8.17 0.73
N THR A 304 21.16 8.85 0.92
CA THR A 304 21.12 10.31 1.04
C THR A 304 21.32 10.82 2.46
N ALA A 305 21.38 9.92 3.47
CA ALA A 305 21.54 10.28 4.87
C ALA A 305 22.99 10.58 5.29
N GLY A 306 23.96 10.44 4.38
CA GLY A 306 25.28 11.07 4.44
C GLY A 306 26.07 10.92 5.75
N GLY A 307 25.99 9.77 6.43
CA GLY A 307 26.70 9.55 7.70
C GLY A 307 25.89 9.93 8.96
N GLY A 308 24.55 9.93 8.86
CA GLY A 308 23.65 9.72 9.97
C GLY A 308 22.96 10.97 10.51
N ALA A 309 22.41 11.79 9.62
CA ALA A 309 21.33 12.71 9.97
C ALA A 309 20.23 12.61 8.91
N PHE A 310 19.04 12.18 9.30
CA PHE A 310 17.85 12.36 8.48
C PHE A 310 17.43 13.83 8.61
N THR A 311 18.08 14.70 7.84
CA THR A 311 17.59 16.06 7.66
C THR A 311 16.25 15.87 6.93
N GLY A 312 15.12 16.04 7.63
CA GLY A 312 13.74 15.78 7.17
C GLY A 312 13.30 16.55 5.93
N VAL A 313 14.24 17.06 5.15
CA VAL A 313 14.06 17.72 3.87
C VAL A 313 13.45 16.76 2.84
N ARG A 314 13.59 15.42 2.94
CA ARG A 314 13.26 14.55 1.79
C ARG A 314 12.76 13.11 2.07
N PRO A 315 11.44 12.86 2.26
CA PRO A 315 10.85 11.54 1.99
C PRO A 315 11.09 11.18 0.51
N THR A 316 11.60 9.99 0.19
CA THR A 316 12.04 9.61 -1.18
C THR A 316 11.22 8.49 -1.80
N ARG A 317 10.19 8.00 -1.11
CA ARG A 317 9.36 6.89 -1.53
C ARG A 317 7.93 7.10 -1.07
#